data_AF-A0A969KSZ6-F1
#
_entry.id   AF-A0A969KSZ6-F1
#
_cell.length_a   1.000
_cell.length_b   1.000
_cell.length_c   1.000
_cell.angle_alpha   90.00
_cell.angle_beta   90.00
_cell.angle_gamma   90.00
#
_symmetry.space_group_name_H-M   'P 1'
#
loop_
_entity.id
_entity.type
_entity.pdbx_description
1 polymer ?
#
loop_
_entity_poly.entity_id
_entity_poly.type
_entity_poly.pdbx_seq_one_letter_code
_entity_poly.pdbx_strand_id
1 'polypeptide(L)'
;ALTLERSHEYCSAILDAIESNQPYRFNGNVRNHGVIANLPANAVVEVPCLVDGTGIHPCYVGDLPAELAGLNRTNLNVQEVAVEALKQGDRELVHRAILLDPLTAAVCSLDETRAMVDELFEAHAAILTF
;
A
#
# COMPACT_ATOMS: atom_id res chain seq x y z
N ALA A 1 10.20 37.37 15.68
CA ALA A 1 10.67 36.25 14.84
C ALA A 1 9.60 35.16 14.91
N LEU A 2 9.25 34.50 13.79
CA LEU A 2 8.39 33.32 13.85
C LEU A 2 9.19 32.18 14.47
N THR A 3 8.67 31.57 15.53
CA THR A 3 9.19 30.31 16.05
C THR A 3 8.70 29.20 15.13
N LEU A 4 9.63 28.48 14.50
CA LEU A 4 9.31 27.32 13.68
C LEU A 4 9.52 26.06 14.52
N GLU A 5 8.47 25.25 14.63
CA GLU A 5 8.51 23.94 15.27
C GLU A 5 8.34 22.86 14.21
N ARG A 6 9.04 21.73 14.37
CA ARG A 6 8.87 20.59 13.46
C ARG A 6 7.48 19.99 13.66
N SER A 7 6.83 19.61 12.56
CA SER A 7 5.59 18.83 12.61
C SER A 7 5.88 17.36 12.98
N HIS A 8 4.82 16.57 13.08
CA HIS A 8 4.91 15.12 13.30
C HIS A 8 5.25 14.31 12.03
N GLU A 9 5.46 14.99 10.90
CA GLU A 9 5.74 14.34 9.61
C GLU A 9 7.18 13.83 9.54
N TYR A 10 7.33 12.58 9.09
CA TYR A 10 8.63 11.88 9.14
C TYR A 10 9.62 12.35 8.08
N CYS A 11 9.17 12.94 6.97
CA CYS A 11 10.01 13.24 5.81
C CYS A 11 11.27 14.04 6.18
N SER A 12 11.11 15.13 6.94
CA SER A 12 12.25 15.94 7.38
C SER A 12 13.20 15.20 8.33
N ALA A 13 12.68 14.31 9.19
CA ALA A 13 13.48 13.50 10.10
C ALA A 13 14.24 12.37 9.37
N ILE A 14 13.63 11.78 8.33
CA ILE A 14 14.28 10.79 7.46
C ILE A 14 15.46 11.43 6.72
N LEU A 15 15.24 12.60 6.10
CA LEU A 15 16.32 13.33 5.41
C LEU A 15 17.44 13.73 6.38
N ASP A 16 17.10 14.27 7.54
CA ASP A 16 18.05 14.64 8.58
C ASP A 16 18.87 13.43 9.07
N ALA A 17 18.26 12.25 9.23
CA ALA A 17 18.95 11.02 9.61
C ALA A 17 19.95 10.53 8.55
N ILE A 18 19.60 10.66 7.27
CA ILE A 18 20.48 10.34 6.14
C ILE A 18 21.67 11.30 6.11
N GLU A 19 21.43 12.61 6.22
CA GLU A 19 22.48 13.62 6.11
C GLU A 19 23.40 13.66 7.34
N SER A 20 22.85 13.51 8.55
CA SER A 20 23.59 13.62 9.81
C SER A 20 24.14 12.30 10.34
N ASN A 21 23.73 11.17 9.74
CA ASN A 21 23.97 9.81 10.25
C ASN A 21 23.51 9.62 11.71
N GLN A 22 22.53 10.39 12.16
CA GLN A 22 21.86 10.19 13.45
C GLN A 22 20.66 9.26 13.25
N PRO A 23 20.67 8.04 13.83
CA PRO A 23 19.63 7.07 13.52
C PRO A 23 18.22 7.54 13.91
N TYR A 24 17.27 7.35 13.00
CA TYR A 24 15.85 7.67 13.21
C TYR A 24 14.97 6.45 12.93
N ARG A 25 13.96 6.23 13.78
CA ARG A 25 13.01 5.12 13.65
C ARG A 25 11.64 5.64 13.24
N PHE A 26 11.03 4.99 12.26
CA PHE A 26 9.69 5.28 11.78
C PHE A 26 9.02 4.00 11.24
N ASN A 27 7.73 4.06 10.88
CA ASN A 27 7.09 3.01 10.09
C ASN A 27 7.03 3.46 8.63
N GLY A 28 7.49 2.61 7.72
CA GLY A 28 7.65 2.95 6.31
C GLY A 28 7.10 1.87 5.39
N ASN A 29 6.58 2.30 4.25
CA ASN A 29 6.11 1.42 3.17
C ASN A 29 7.31 0.98 2.32
N VAL A 30 7.60 -0.32 2.33
CA VAL A 30 8.75 -0.93 1.64
C VAL A 30 8.33 -2.22 0.97
N ARG A 31 9.10 -2.68 -0.01
CA ARG A 31 8.90 -4.02 -0.57
C ARG A 31 9.18 -5.06 0.51
N ASN A 32 8.28 -6.02 0.68
CA ASN A 32 8.32 -6.97 1.78
C ASN A 32 9.63 -7.76 1.83
N HIS A 33 10.07 -8.36 0.71
CA HIS A 33 11.32 -9.14 0.65
C HIS A 33 11.49 -10.15 1.83
N GLY A 34 10.39 -10.67 2.38
CA GLY A 34 10.40 -11.61 3.50
C GLY A 34 10.51 -10.99 4.90
N VAL A 35 10.44 -9.66 5.04
CA VAL A 35 10.42 -8.96 6.32
C VAL A 35 9.23 -9.40 7.18
N ILE A 36 8.05 -9.46 6.58
CA ILE A 36 6.89 -10.20 7.08
C ILE A 36 6.87 -11.55 6.37
N ALA A 37 7.26 -12.59 7.10
CA ALA A 37 7.62 -13.89 6.53
C ALA A 37 6.43 -14.64 5.90
N ASN A 38 5.22 -14.41 6.42
CA ASN A 38 4.00 -15.00 5.89
C ASN A 38 3.18 -14.06 4.98
N LEU A 39 3.77 -13.02 4.40
CA LEU A 39 3.15 -12.24 3.31
C LEU A 39 3.96 -12.38 2.00
N PRO A 40 3.36 -12.14 0.82
CA PRO A 40 4.06 -12.23 -0.46
C PRO A 40 5.31 -11.32 -0.49
N ALA A 41 6.41 -11.80 -1.06
CA ALA A 41 7.68 -11.07 -1.07
C ALA A 41 7.66 -9.81 -1.97
N ASN A 42 6.80 -9.82 -3.00
CA ASN A 42 6.58 -8.72 -3.94
C ASN A 42 5.59 -7.66 -3.43
N ALA A 43 4.87 -7.93 -2.35
CA ALA A 43 3.94 -6.96 -1.75
C ALA A 43 4.70 -5.76 -1.17
N VAL A 44 4.03 -4.61 -1.13
CA VAL A 44 4.45 -3.47 -0.30
C VAL A 44 3.84 -3.67 1.09
N VAL A 45 4.66 -3.54 2.11
CA VAL A 45 4.24 -3.65 3.52
C VAL A 45 4.70 -2.43 4.29
N GLU A 46 3.94 -2.04 5.30
CA GLU A 46 4.35 -1.01 6.24
C GLU A 46 4.94 -1.66 7.49
N VAL A 47 6.21 -1.38 7.76
CA VAL A 47 6.98 -2.03 8.84
C VAL A 47 7.87 -1.01 9.55
N PRO A 48 8.31 -1.31 10.79
CA PRO A 48 9.33 -0.51 11.45
C PRO A 48 10.60 -0.49 10.59
N CYS A 49 11.14 0.71 10.41
CA CYS A 49 12.36 0.96 9.65
C CYS A 49 13.32 1.80 10.50
N LEU A 50 14.61 1.50 10.37
CA LEU A 50 15.70 2.34 10.86
C LEU A 50 16.29 3.12 9.68
N VAL A 51 16.53 4.41 9.85
CA VAL A 51 17.22 5.25 8.86
C VAL A 51 18.52 5.75 9.46
N ASP A 52 19.60 5.66 8.69
CA ASP A 52 20.89 6.26 9.00
C ASP A 52 21.56 6.76 7.71
N GLY A 53 22.84 7.15 7.80
CA GLY A 53 23.60 7.68 6.66
C GLY A 53 23.85 6.68 5.53
N THR A 54 23.48 5.41 5.71
CA THR A 54 23.57 4.38 4.65
C THR A 54 22.23 4.09 3.98
N GLY A 55 21.12 4.63 4.51
CA GLY A 55 19.79 4.54 3.91
C GLY A 55 18.72 4.02 4.87
N ILE A 56 17.68 3.43 4.29
CA ILE A 56 16.52 2.89 5.00
C ILE A 56 16.68 1.38 5.16
N HIS A 57 16.54 0.91 6.40
CA HIS A 57 16.70 -0.49 6.79
C HIS A 57 15.39 -1.01 7.38
N PRO A 58 14.58 -1.78 6.61
CA PRO A 58 13.40 -2.45 7.13
C PRO A 58 13.75 -3.47 8.22
N CYS A 59 13.04 -3.46 9.33
CA CYS A 59 13.25 -4.39 10.42
C CYS A 59 12.43 -5.66 10.23
N TYR A 60 13.07 -6.84 10.37
CA TYR A 60 12.40 -8.13 10.33
C TYR A 60 11.26 -8.22 11.37
N VAL A 61 10.07 -8.62 10.92
CA VAL A 61 8.87 -8.78 11.74
C VAL A 61 8.58 -10.26 12.01
N GLY A 62 8.83 -11.12 11.02
CA GLY A 62 8.48 -12.54 11.08
C GLY A 62 7.03 -12.78 10.70
N ASP A 63 6.43 -13.84 11.25
CA ASP A 63 5.05 -14.20 10.97
C ASP A 63 4.08 -13.29 11.73
N LEU A 64 3.12 -12.72 11.02
CA LEU A 64 1.93 -12.16 11.67
C LEU A 64 1.04 -13.32 12.18
N PRO A 65 0.22 -13.09 13.22
CA PRO A 65 -0.90 -13.97 13.54
C PRO A 65 -1.71 -14.31 12.28
N ALA A 66 -2.11 -15.58 12.14
CA ALA A 66 -2.63 -16.11 10.89
C ALA A 66 -3.88 -15.36 10.39
N GLU A 67 -4.74 -14.94 11.31
CA GLU A 67 -5.92 -14.11 11.07
C GLU A 67 -5.55 -12.72 10.53
N LEU A 68 -4.51 -12.09 11.05
CA LEU A 68 -4.03 -10.78 10.59
C LEU A 68 -3.34 -10.89 9.24
N ALA A 69 -2.54 -11.95 9.02
CA ALA A 69 -1.99 -12.26 7.70
C ALA A 69 -3.12 -12.51 6.68
N GLY A 70 -4.19 -13.20 7.10
CA GLY A 70 -5.39 -13.41 6.30
C GLY A 70 -6.03 -12.10 5.84
N LEU A 71 -6.28 -11.18 6.77
CA LEU A 71 -6.83 -9.85 6.47
C LEU A 71 -5.93 -9.02 5.54
N ASN A 72 -4.61 -9.06 5.74
CA ASN A 72 -3.69 -8.36 4.85
C ASN A 72 -3.72 -8.95 3.44
N ARG A 73 -3.73 -10.29 3.31
CA ARG A 73 -3.76 -10.97 2.01
C ARG A 73 -5.02 -10.66 1.21
N THR A 74 -6.20 -10.56 1.84
CA THR A 74 -7.43 -10.21 1.11
C THR A 74 -7.32 -8.82 0.46
N ASN A 75 -6.72 -7.85 1.16
CA ASN A 75 -6.49 -6.51 0.62
C ASN A 75 -5.37 -6.48 -0.43
N LEU A 76 -4.28 -7.23 -0.22
CA LEU A 76 -3.19 -7.34 -1.20
C LEU A 76 -3.68 -7.92 -2.53
N ASN A 77 -4.60 -8.89 -2.51
CA ASN A 77 -5.17 -9.48 -3.72
C ASN A 77 -5.89 -8.44 -4.59
N VAL A 78 -6.63 -7.50 -3.99
CA VAL A 78 -7.29 -6.39 -4.70
C VAL A 78 -6.26 -5.53 -5.41
N GLN A 79 -5.20 -5.14 -4.70
CA GLN A 79 -4.14 -4.28 -5.20
C GLN A 79 -3.36 -4.96 -6.34
N GLU A 80 -3.06 -6.25 -6.21
CA GLU A 80 -2.30 -7.00 -7.22
C GLU A 80 -3.08 -7.14 -8.53
N VAL A 81 -4.39 -7.43 -8.48
CA VAL A 81 -5.24 -7.47 -9.67
C VAL A 81 -5.41 -6.08 -10.27
N ALA A 82 -5.54 -5.03 -9.46
CA ALA A 82 -5.65 -3.65 -9.95
C ALA A 82 -4.36 -3.17 -10.64
N VAL A 83 -3.19 -3.50 -10.11
CA VAL A 83 -1.90 -3.22 -10.76
C VAL A 83 -1.77 -3.98 -12.08
N GLU A 84 -2.21 -5.24 -12.12
CA GLU A 84 -2.19 -6.01 -13.36
C GLU A 84 -3.15 -5.45 -14.41
N ALA A 85 -4.33 -4.98 -14.00
CA ALA A 85 -5.28 -4.27 -14.86
C ALA A 85 -4.63 -3.05 -15.52
N LEU A 86 -3.91 -2.24 -14.75
CA LEU A 86 -3.19 -1.07 -15.26
C LEU A 86 -2.06 -1.45 -16.23
N LYS A 87 -1.31 -2.51 -15.93
CA LYS A 87 -0.23 -2.99 -16.80
C LYS A 87 -0.74 -3.51 -18.14
N GLN A 88 -1.90 -4.16 -18.14
CA GLN A 88 -2.51 -4.74 -19.34
C GLN A 88 -3.44 -3.76 -20.09
N GLY A 89 -3.85 -2.66 -19.45
CA GLY A 89 -4.91 -1.80 -19.98
C GLY A 89 -6.27 -2.50 -20.00
N ASP A 90 -6.51 -3.43 -19.07
CA ASP A 90 -7.74 -4.25 -19.05
C ASP A 90 -8.73 -3.75 -17.98
N ARG A 91 -9.81 -3.12 -18.44
CA ARG A 91 -10.90 -2.63 -17.56
C ARG A 91 -11.62 -3.76 -16.83
N GLU A 92 -11.73 -4.95 -17.43
CA GLU A 92 -12.38 -6.10 -16.79
C GLU A 92 -11.59 -6.59 -15.58
N LEU A 93 -10.26 -6.50 -15.62
CA LEU A 93 -9.43 -6.80 -14.44
C LEU A 93 -9.68 -5.80 -13.30
N VAL A 94 -9.99 -4.52 -13.58
CA VAL A 94 -10.41 -3.57 -12.54
C VAL A 94 -11.72 -4.02 -11.89
N HIS A 95 -12.72 -4.40 -12.68
CA HIS A 95 -13.97 -4.93 -12.13
C HIS A 95 -13.72 -6.13 -11.22
N ARG A 96 -12.88 -7.08 -11.67
CA ARG A 96 -12.52 -8.26 -10.85
C ARG A 96 -11.74 -7.89 -9.59
N ALA A 97 -10.88 -6.90 -9.64
CA ALA A 97 -10.17 -6.41 -8.44
C ALA A 97 -11.17 -5.90 -7.39
N ILE A 98 -12.13 -5.08 -7.81
CA ILE A 98 -13.13 -4.52 -6.90
C ILE A 98 -14.09 -5.58 -6.37
N LEU A 99 -14.39 -6.64 -7.14
CA LEU A 99 -15.14 -7.80 -6.63
C LEU A 99 -14.43 -8.56 -5.49
N LEU A 100 -13.10 -8.46 -5.39
CA LEU A 100 -12.32 -9.06 -4.31
C LEU A 100 -12.24 -8.19 -3.05
N ASP A 101 -12.67 -6.92 -3.14
CA ASP A 101 -12.64 -6.01 -2.00
C ASP A 101 -13.62 -6.46 -0.91
N PRO A 102 -13.16 -6.72 0.33
CA PRO A 102 -14.02 -7.29 1.38
C PRO A 102 -15.22 -6.42 1.74
N LEU A 103 -15.08 -5.10 1.69
CA LEU A 103 -16.19 -4.20 1.99
C LEU A 103 -17.22 -4.23 0.86
N THR A 104 -16.76 -4.07 -0.38
CA THR A 104 -17.60 -4.10 -1.57
C THR A 104 -18.38 -5.41 -1.66
N ALA A 105 -17.71 -6.55 -1.48
CA ALA A 105 -18.34 -7.87 -1.50
C ALA A 105 -19.36 -8.08 -0.36
N ALA A 106 -19.24 -7.33 0.74
CA ALA A 106 -20.17 -7.41 1.86
C ALA A 106 -21.43 -6.53 1.67
N VAL A 107 -21.34 -5.44 0.91
CA VAL A 107 -22.42 -4.44 0.81
C VAL A 107 -23.03 -4.30 -0.59
N CYS A 108 -22.43 -4.89 -1.62
CA CYS A 108 -22.90 -4.82 -3.00
C CYS A 108 -23.06 -6.22 -3.61
N SER A 109 -24.08 -6.38 -4.44
CA SER A 109 -24.16 -7.49 -5.40
C SER A 109 -23.18 -7.30 -6.56
N LEU A 110 -22.92 -8.37 -7.32
CA LEU A 110 -22.02 -8.32 -8.48
C LEU A 110 -22.45 -7.26 -9.51
N ASP A 111 -23.76 -7.13 -9.74
CA ASP A 111 -24.32 -6.16 -10.70
C ASP A 111 -24.16 -4.73 -10.18
N GLU A 112 -24.43 -4.48 -8.88
CA GLU A 112 -24.20 -3.19 -8.24
C GLU A 112 -22.72 -2.80 -8.26
N THR A 113 -21.82 -3.74 -7.97
CA THR A 113 -20.38 -3.50 -8.06
C THR A 113 -19.96 -3.13 -9.48
N ARG A 114 -20.50 -3.81 -10.50
CA ARG A 114 -20.16 -3.53 -11.89
C ARG A 114 -20.61 -2.13 -12.29
N ALA A 115 -21.87 -1.78 -11.98
CA ALA A 115 -22.41 -0.44 -12.24
C ALA A 115 -21.60 0.66 -11.52
N MET A 116 -21.27 0.45 -10.24
CA MET A 116 -20.44 1.38 -9.46
C MET A 116 -19.07 1.61 -10.09
N VAL A 117 -18.41 0.54 -10.57
CA VAL A 117 -17.10 0.66 -11.23
C VAL A 117 -17.23 1.37 -12.58
N ASP A 118 -18.29 1.14 -13.34
CA ASP A 118 -18.56 1.86 -14.59
C ASP A 118 -18.76 3.37 -14.35
N GLU A 119 -19.51 3.73 -13.30
CA GLU A 119 -19.68 5.13 -12.88
C GLU A 119 -18.34 5.77 -12.47
N LEU A 120 -17.47 5.03 -11.76
CA LEU A 120 -16.12 5.49 -11.41
C LEU A 120 -15.25 5.70 -12.65
N PHE A 121 -15.33 4.83 -13.66
CA PHE A 121 -14.61 5.02 -14.91
C PHE A 121 -15.07 6.27 -15.65
N GLU A 122 -16.38 6.49 -15.75
CA GLU A 122 -16.94 7.69 -16.40
C GLU A 122 -16.50 8.96 -15.67
N ALA A 123 -16.61 8.98 -14.33
CA ALA A 123 -16.21 10.12 -13.51
C ALA A 123 -14.71 10.48 -13.65
N HIS A 124 -13.86 9.50 -13.94
CA HIS A 124 -12.42 9.68 -14.07
C HIS A 124 -11.90 9.57 -15.51
N ALA A 125 -12.79 9.57 -16.52
CA ALA A 125 -12.42 9.38 -17.93
C ALA A 125 -11.40 10.41 -18.44
N ALA A 126 -11.36 11.62 -17.86
CA ALA A 126 -10.40 12.66 -18.23
C ALA A 126 -8.96 12.37 -17.79
N ILE A 127 -8.74 11.49 -16.80
CA ILE A 127 -7.42 11.20 -16.22
C ILE A 127 -7.01 9.74 -16.33
N LEU A 128 -7.96 8.84 -16.56
CA LEU A 128 -7.69 7.43 -16.80
C LEU A 128 -7.35 7.18 -18.28
N THR A 129 -6.35 6.34 -18.51
CA THR A 129 -5.83 6.01 -19.86
C THR A 129 -6.13 4.58 -20.29
N PHE A 130 -7.12 3.95 -19.66
CA PHE A 130 -7.60 2.61 -20.00
C PHE A 130 -8.25 2.55 -21.39
#